data_AF-A0A932UIM8-F1
#
_entry.id   AF-A0A932UIM8-F1
#
_cell.length_a   1.000
_cell.length_b   1.000
_cell.length_c   1.000
_cell.angle_alpha   90.00
_cell.angle_beta   90.00
_cell.angle_gamma   90.00
#
_symmetry.space_group_name_H-M   'P 1'
#
loop_
_entity.id
_entity.type
_entity.pdbx_description
1 polymer ?
#
loop_
_entity_poly.entity_id
_entity_poly.type
_entity_poly.pdbx_seq_one_letter_code
_entity_poly.pdbx_strand_id
1 'polypeptide(L)'
;MWSRRAAVAALPCSATRAAAQRILLPLLPLVAPLLPLPARAQAPDTSWVARSAIYEVNVRDFSPAGDVRGVTDGLDRIEAVGANVVWLMPIHRSGF
;
A
#
# COMPACT_ATOMS: atom_id res chain seq x y z
N MET A 1 -11.15 17.04 -29.41
CA MET A 1 -11.05 18.01 -28.29
C MET A 1 -10.03 17.50 -27.28
N TRP A 2 -8.74 17.72 -27.53
CA TRP A 2 -7.69 17.46 -26.55
C TRP A 2 -6.79 18.69 -26.59
N SER A 3 -7.07 19.62 -25.68
CA SER A 3 -6.58 20.99 -25.73
C SER A 3 -5.68 21.23 -24.52
N ARG A 4 -4.44 21.63 -24.85
CA ARG A 4 -3.51 22.45 -24.05
C ARG A 4 -2.63 21.70 -23.04
N ARG A 5 -1.46 21.31 -23.57
CA ARG A 5 -0.12 21.66 -23.08
C ARG A 5 -0.01 21.87 -21.56
N ALA A 6 0.55 20.87 -20.89
CA ALA A 6 1.19 21.03 -19.60
C ALA A 6 2.21 22.19 -19.69
N ALA A 7 1.95 23.27 -18.99
CA ALA A 7 2.95 24.30 -18.73
C ALA A 7 3.96 23.69 -17.75
N VAL A 8 5.05 23.13 -18.28
CA VAL A 8 6.27 22.91 -17.51
C VAL A 8 6.78 24.31 -17.15
N ALA A 9 6.44 24.74 -15.93
CA ALA A 9 6.97 25.97 -15.36
C ALA A 9 8.50 25.89 -15.44
N ALA A 10 9.08 26.83 -16.18
CA ALA A 10 10.52 26.97 -16.31
C ALA A 10 11.13 27.10 -14.91
N LEU A 11 11.85 26.07 -14.49
CA LEU A 11 12.72 26.13 -13.32
C LEU A 11 13.72 27.28 -13.55
N PRO A 12 13.86 28.22 -12.61
CA PRO A 12 14.86 29.27 -12.77
C PRO A 12 16.25 28.65 -12.75
N CYS A 13 17.06 29.11 -13.71
CA CYS A 13 18.51 28.99 -13.84
C CYS A 13 19.21 28.34 -12.63
N SER A 14 19.75 27.15 -12.86
CA SER A 14 20.49 26.29 -11.93
C SER A 14 21.70 26.96 -11.25
N ALA A 15 22.11 28.14 -11.69
CA ALA A 15 23.25 28.87 -11.13
C ALA A 15 22.93 29.73 -9.89
N THR A 16 21.65 30.03 -9.62
CA THR A 16 21.26 30.93 -8.51
C THR A 16 20.94 30.22 -7.19
N ARG A 17 20.91 28.89 -7.14
CA ARG A 17 20.73 28.14 -5.88
C ARG A 17 21.97 28.21 -4.98
N ALA A 18 23.16 28.29 -5.55
CA ALA A 18 24.39 28.01 -4.82
C ALA A 18 24.82 29.10 -3.82
N ALA A 19 24.48 30.37 -4.04
CA ALA A 19 24.93 31.47 -3.18
C ALA A 19 23.99 31.74 -2.00
N ALA A 20 22.67 31.81 -2.23
CA ALA A 20 21.68 32.01 -1.16
C ALA A 20 21.63 30.84 -0.17
N GLN A 21 21.93 29.63 -0.65
CA GLN A 21 21.96 28.41 0.15
C GLN A 21 23.15 28.37 1.13
N ARG A 22 24.23 29.14 0.92
CA ARG A 22 25.42 29.16 1.82
C ARG A 22 25.26 30.08 3.03
N ILE A 23 24.33 31.04 2.99
CA ILE A 23 24.01 31.93 4.13
C ILE A 23 22.86 31.36 4.97
N LEU A 24 21.93 30.62 4.37
CA LEU A 24 20.82 29.98 5.09
C LEU A 24 21.20 28.67 5.80
N LEU A 25 22.18 27.92 5.26
CA LEU A 25 22.61 26.63 5.81
C LEU A 25 23.22 26.67 7.24
N PRO A 26 24.04 27.67 7.66
CA PRO A 26 24.57 27.70 9.03
C PRO A 26 23.49 27.96 10.10
N LEU A 27 22.33 28.51 9.72
CA LEU A 27 21.20 28.73 10.62
C LEU A 27 20.27 27.51 10.73
N LEU A 28 20.41 26.52 9.84
CA LEU A 28 19.59 25.31 9.84
C LEU A 28 19.67 24.52 11.15
N PRO A 29 20.85 24.24 11.75
CA PRO A 29 20.91 23.59 13.07
C PRO A 29 20.32 24.44 14.21
N LEU A 30 20.29 25.77 14.08
CA LEU A 30 19.70 26.67 15.08
C LEU A 30 18.16 26.66 15.02
N VAL A 31 17.58 26.53 13.83
CA VAL A 31 16.12 26.51 13.61
C VAL A 31 15.54 25.09 13.63
N ALA A 32 16.34 24.06 13.35
CA ALA A 32 15.92 22.64 13.35
C ALA A 32 15.12 22.19 14.59
N PRO A 33 15.52 22.50 15.85
CA PRO A 33 14.76 22.07 17.02
C PRO A 33 13.46 22.87 17.25
N LEU A 34 13.28 23.99 16.55
CA LEU A 34 12.10 24.86 16.65
C LEU A 34 11.02 24.51 15.62
N LEU A 35 11.34 23.68 14.63
CA LEU A 35 10.38 23.20 13.65
C LEU A 35 9.46 22.14 14.29
N PRO A 36 8.14 22.21 14.09
CA PRO A 36 7.25 21.15 14.52
C PRO A 36 7.61 19.86 13.78
N LEU A 37 7.73 18.76 14.52
CA LEU A 37 7.88 17.44 13.90
C LEU A 37 6.69 17.20 12.97
N PRO A 38 6.91 16.60 11.78
CA PRO A 38 5.80 16.20 10.95
C PRO A 38 4.88 15.30 11.79
N ALA A 39 3.59 15.63 11.82
CA ALA A 39 2.60 14.78 12.44
C ALA A 39 2.74 13.39 11.84
N ARG A 40 2.84 12.36 12.71
CA ARG A 40 2.83 10.98 12.24
C ARG A 40 1.54 10.78 11.46
N ALA A 41 1.64 10.22 10.26
CA ALA A 41 0.45 9.77 9.55
C ALA A 41 -0.33 8.84 10.49
N GLN A 42 -1.63 9.09 10.63
CA GLN A 42 -2.50 8.21 11.39
C GLN A 42 -2.44 6.83 10.72
N ALA A 43 -2.20 5.79 11.51
CA ALA A 43 -2.28 4.43 10.99
C ALA A 43 -3.72 4.18 10.47
N PRO A 44 -3.89 3.39 9.39
CA PRO A 44 -5.21 2.98 8.95
C PRO A 44 -5.94 2.23 10.07
N ASP A 45 -7.29 2.24 10.02
CA ASP A 45 -8.06 1.45 10.98
C ASP A 45 -7.74 -0.05 10.86
N THR A 46 -7.31 -0.64 11.97
CA THR A 46 -6.98 -2.07 12.08
C THR A 46 -8.00 -2.83 12.92
N SER A 47 -9.10 -2.18 13.32
CA SER A 47 -10.10 -2.80 14.19
C SER A 47 -10.73 -4.07 13.60
N TRP A 48 -10.72 -4.21 12.27
CA TRP A 48 -11.16 -5.41 11.55
C TRP A 48 -10.31 -6.64 11.85
N VAL A 49 -9.01 -6.48 12.09
CA VAL A 49 -8.06 -7.59 12.29
C VAL A 49 -8.46 -8.44 13.50
N ALA A 50 -8.75 -7.79 14.62
CA ALA A 50 -9.15 -8.47 15.86
C ALA A 50 -10.54 -9.12 15.78
N ARG A 51 -11.37 -8.72 14.81
CA ARG A 51 -12.75 -9.20 14.62
C ARG A 51 -12.86 -10.20 13.46
N SER A 52 -11.74 -10.59 12.84
CA SER A 52 -11.75 -11.45 11.67
C SER A 52 -11.68 -12.93 12.04
N ALA A 53 -12.50 -13.74 11.36
CA ALA A 53 -12.42 -15.18 11.33
C ALA A 53 -11.79 -15.61 9.99
N ILE A 54 -10.63 -16.27 10.08
CA ILE A 54 -9.83 -16.67 8.92
C ILE A 54 -10.13 -18.13 8.58
N TYR A 55 -10.43 -18.41 7.31
CA TYR A 55 -10.53 -19.76 6.78
C TYR A 55 -9.36 -20.04 5.85
N GLU A 56 -8.57 -21.06 6.18
CA GLU A 56 -7.45 -21.50 5.35
C GLU A 56 -7.94 -22.54 4.32
N VAL A 57 -7.61 -22.29 3.06
CA VAL A 57 -8.04 -23.09 1.91
C VAL A 57 -6.84 -23.75 1.24
N ASN A 58 -6.83 -25.08 1.23
CA ASN A 58 -6.01 -25.83 0.28
C ASN A 58 -6.74 -25.91 -1.07
N VAL A 59 -6.32 -25.09 -2.04
CA VAL A 59 -6.97 -24.96 -3.35
C VAL A 59 -7.08 -26.29 -4.11
N ARG A 60 -6.08 -27.18 -3.97
CA ARG A 60 -6.02 -28.48 -4.65
C ARG A 60 -7.10 -29.45 -4.16
N ASP A 61 -7.40 -29.40 -2.87
CA ASP A 61 -8.31 -30.34 -2.20
C ASP A 61 -9.70 -29.76 -1.96
N PHE A 62 -9.85 -28.44 -2.07
CA PHE A 62 -11.11 -27.75 -1.75
C PHE A 62 -12.25 -28.11 -2.70
N SER A 63 -11.93 -28.31 -3.99
CA SER A 63 -12.90 -28.61 -5.04
C SER A 63 -12.40 -29.74 -5.95
N PRO A 64 -13.29 -30.47 -6.64
CA PRO A 64 -12.87 -31.50 -7.60
C PRO A 64 -12.00 -30.96 -8.74
N ALA A 65 -12.17 -29.69 -9.12
CA ALA A 65 -11.36 -29.03 -10.14
C ALA A 65 -9.95 -28.68 -9.64
N GLY A 66 -9.76 -28.54 -8.32
CA GLY A 66 -8.48 -28.23 -7.70
C GLY A 66 -7.91 -26.87 -8.10
N ASP A 67 -8.78 -25.91 -8.46
CA ASP A 67 -8.41 -24.58 -8.94
C ASP A 67 -9.09 -23.44 -8.17
N VAL A 68 -8.67 -22.20 -8.44
CA VAL A 68 -9.20 -21.00 -7.77
C VAL A 68 -10.66 -20.73 -8.16
N ARG A 69 -11.13 -21.24 -9.30
CA ARG A 69 -12.54 -21.11 -9.70
C ARG A 69 -13.43 -21.95 -8.79
N GLY A 70 -13.04 -23.19 -8.50
CA GLY A 70 -13.75 -24.02 -7.54
C GLY A 70 -13.75 -23.44 -6.12
N VAL A 71 -12.72 -22.68 -5.74
CA VAL A 71 -12.74 -21.90 -4.48
C VAL A 71 -13.74 -20.75 -4.55
N THR A 72 -13.81 -20.04 -5.68
CA THR A 72 -14.76 -18.94 -5.91
C THR A 72 -16.21 -19.43 -5.84
N ASP A 73 -16.50 -20.59 -6.44
CA ASP A 73 -17.82 -21.21 -6.41
C ASP A 73 -18.23 -21.69 -5.01
N GLY A 74 -17.26 -21.87 -4.09
CA GLY A 74 -17.49 -22.32 -2.72
C GLY A 74 -17.43 -21.21 -1.66
N LEU A 75 -17.36 -19.93 -2.05
CA LEU A 75 -17.29 -18.81 -1.09
C LEU A 75 -18.51 -18.77 -0.16
N ASP A 76 -19.70 -19.08 -0.66
CA ASP A 76 -20.92 -19.15 0.17
C ASP A 76 -20.79 -20.16 1.32
N ARG A 77 -20.09 -21.29 1.08
CA ARG A 77 -19.82 -22.29 2.12
C ARG A 77 -18.85 -21.77 3.18
N ILE A 78 -17.86 -20.97 2.77
CA ILE A 78 -16.88 -20.36 3.68
C ILE A 78 -17.55 -19.29 4.54
N GLU A 79 -18.40 -18.46 3.94
CA GLU A 79 -19.19 -17.45 4.64
C GLU A 79 -20.16 -18.09 5.64
N ALA A 80 -20.79 -19.21 5.28
CA ALA A 80 -21.72 -19.93 6.16
C ALA A 80 -21.08 -20.44 7.46
N VAL A 81 -19.76 -20.66 7.49
CA VAL A 81 -19.00 -21.00 8.71
C VAL A 81 -18.71 -19.76 9.57
N GLY A 82 -18.93 -18.55 9.03
CA GLY A 82 -18.69 -17.27 9.70
C GLY A 82 -17.31 -16.68 9.41
N ALA A 83 -16.56 -17.24 8.44
CA ALA A 83 -15.28 -16.68 8.04
C ALA A 83 -15.48 -15.49 7.09
N ASN A 84 -14.70 -14.43 7.32
CA ASN A 84 -14.73 -13.19 6.52
C ASN A 84 -13.37 -12.87 5.88
N VAL A 85 -12.36 -13.70 6.14
CA VAL A 85 -11.03 -13.61 5.52
C VAL A 85 -10.64 -15.00 5.01
N VAL A 86 -10.16 -15.07 3.77
CA VAL A 86 -9.69 -16.32 3.16
C VAL A 86 -8.18 -16.30 3.05
N TRP A 87 -7.51 -17.33 3.59
CA TRP A 87 -6.10 -17.57 3.41
C TRP A 87 -5.90 -18.73 2.43
N LEU A 88 -5.33 -18.44 1.26
CA LEU A 88 -4.97 -19.47 0.30
C LEU A 88 -3.60 -20.08 0.63
N MET A 89 -3.54 -21.41 0.72
CA MET A 89 -2.29 -22.15 0.58
C MET A 89 -1.64 -21.85 -0.78
N PRO A 90 -0.32 -22.12 -0.95
CA PRO A 90 0.42 -21.64 -2.12
C PRO A 90 -0.21 -22.05 -3.47
N ILE A 91 -0.60 -21.04 -4.26
CA ILE A 91 -1.23 -21.21 -5.59
C ILE A 91 -0.26 -21.07 -6.76
N HIS A 92 1.00 -20.76 -6.48
CA HIS A 92 2.02 -20.71 -7.52
C HIS A 92 2.18 -22.09 -8.15
N ARG A 93 2.65 -22.14 -9.40
CA ARG A 93 3.00 -23.42 -10.00
C ARG A 93 4.08 -24.09 -9.17
N SER A 94 3.75 -25.25 -8.61
CA SER A 94 4.72 -26.17 -8.02
C SER A 94 5.70 -26.58 -9.11
N GLY A 95 6.94 -26.11 -9.01
CA GLY A 95 7.95 -26.23 -10.06
C GLY A 95 8.41 -27.67 -10.28
N PHE A 96 8.23 -28.14 -11.51
CA PHE A 96 9.15 -29.00 -12.27
C PHE A 96 9.23 -28.42 -13.68
#